data_AF-A0A819TCR2-F1
#
_entry.id   AF-A0A819TCR2-F1
#
_cell.length_a   1.000
_cell.length_b   1.000
_cell.length_c   1.000
_cell.angle_alpha   90.00
_cell.angle_beta   90.00
_cell.angle_gamma   90.00
#
_symmetry.space_group_name_H-M   'P 1'
#
loop_
_entity.id
_entity.type
_entity.pdbx_description
1 polymer ?
#
loop_
_entity_poly.entity_id
_entity_poly.type
_entity_poly.pdbx_seq_one_letter_code
_entity_poly.pdbx_strand_id
1 'polypeptide(L)'
;MADGIQVYVDKVVQKLPNEDEDQQSDAVRQYLSKKTAWISPNEEQFDALVKLLKQRLDEGHGETILEIGTGVADGECPGLLADEMEASVATMKSMQAVLDSEIQLLREKLVSNNTRYINEYLIRRHIDQEDFMEVRVAVTGNVDAGKSTLLGVLTHGLLDDGRGIARQKLFRHKHEIETGRTSSVGNDILGFDIHGTIVNRPDSHGNQALDWTDICQKAAKVVTFIDLAGHEKYLKTTVFGMTGHAPDYAMLMVGANAGVIGMTKEHLGLALALGVPVFVIVTKIDMAPPNVLQETMKLLQRILRSSGVRKIPLLIQNNDDVITCATNFTSERLCPIFQVSNVTGENLDLLKKFLNLLTTRMEACIDEPAEFQIDDLYAVPGVGTVVSGTTLKGIIKLGDNLQLGPDPLGQFRTVQIRSIHRKRMPVKECKGGQTSSFALRKIRKSELRKGMVLLSPAIPPVAYWEFDADLLILHHPTTISTKYQAMVHCGSIRQTATIITMSVEHLRTGDRANVRFRFIKSPEYLRVGMKLVFREGRTKAIGSISKLYPHVPTPAPNTRGKTRSQAPAGSVVNPITTDQSQPSKRTEVTDDTNRSAYKRTKQTTTTTTTAAPGDQNNNNNNMDQVTN
;
A
#
# COMPACT_ATOMS: atom_id res chain seq x y z
N MET A 1 -46.63 -26.38 7.46
CA MET A 1 -45.35 -25.78 7.00
C MET A 1 -44.78 -24.88 8.10
N ALA A 2 -44.42 -25.45 9.25
CA ALA A 2 -43.77 -24.71 10.34
C ALA A 2 -42.90 -25.66 11.19
N ASP A 3 -43.47 -26.78 11.64
CA ASP A 3 -42.80 -27.69 12.58
C ASP A 3 -41.74 -28.64 11.97
N GLY A 4 -41.57 -28.61 10.65
CA GLY A 4 -40.60 -29.48 9.94
C GLY A 4 -39.16 -28.97 9.93
N ILE A 5 -38.94 -27.68 10.22
CA ILE A 5 -37.63 -27.02 10.06
C ILE A 5 -36.76 -27.21 11.32
N GLN A 6 -37.38 -27.32 12.50
CA GLN A 6 -36.65 -27.38 13.78
C GLN A 6 -35.88 -28.69 14.00
N VAL A 7 -36.27 -29.79 13.33
CA VAL A 7 -35.70 -31.14 13.57
C VAL A 7 -34.42 -31.40 12.75
N TYR A 8 -34.10 -30.57 11.77
CA TYR A 8 -32.93 -30.76 10.90
C TYR A 8 -31.64 -30.16 11.47
N VAL A 9 -31.74 -29.16 12.36
CA VAL A 9 -30.59 -28.43 12.91
C VAL A 9 -29.74 -29.30 13.83
N ASP A 10 -30.34 -30.22 14.58
CA ASP A 10 -29.64 -31.02 15.60
C ASP A 10 -28.86 -32.23 15.05
N LYS A 11 -28.99 -32.59 13.76
CA LYS A 11 -28.35 -33.80 13.18
C LYS A 11 -27.02 -33.56 12.47
N VAL A 12 -26.59 -32.32 12.29
CA VAL A 12 -25.36 -31.98 11.52
C VAL A 12 -24.08 -32.14 12.35
N VAL A 13 -24.19 -32.30 13.68
CA VAL A 13 -23.04 -32.44 14.58
C VAL A 13 -22.70 -33.91 14.85
N GLN A 14 -21.89 -34.50 13.95
CA GLN A 14 -20.91 -35.60 14.14
C GLN A 14 -20.91 -36.60 12.98
N LYS A 15 -19.84 -36.58 12.16
CA LYS A 15 -19.09 -37.77 11.73
C LYS A 15 -17.71 -37.37 11.19
N LEU A 16 -16.74 -38.26 11.41
CA LEU A 16 -15.36 -38.15 10.91
C LEU A 16 -15.28 -38.69 9.47
N PRO A 17 -14.31 -38.26 8.65
CA PRO A 17 -14.23 -38.65 7.24
C PRO A 17 -13.75 -40.09 7.05
N ASN A 18 -14.30 -40.76 6.03
CA ASN A 18 -13.88 -42.08 5.55
C ASN A 18 -13.24 -41.95 4.15
N GLU A 19 -12.40 -42.92 3.79
CA GLU A 19 -11.57 -42.93 2.57
C GLU A 19 -12.34 -43.00 1.23
N ASP A 20 -13.68 -43.12 1.27
CA ASP A 20 -14.55 -43.12 0.09
C ASP A 20 -14.78 -41.71 -0.51
N GLU A 21 -14.52 -40.63 0.25
CA GLU A 21 -14.77 -39.25 -0.22
C GLU A 21 -13.94 -38.87 -1.46
N ASP A 22 -12.71 -39.38 -1.60
CA ASP A 22 -11.78 -38.96 -2.67
C ASP A 22 -12.27 -39.36 -4.07
N GLN A 23 -12.80 -40.58 -4.25
CA GLN A 23 -13.32 -41.04 -5.55
C GLN A 23 -14.63 -40.33 -5.93
N GLN A 24 -15.48 -40.05 -4.95
CA GLN A 24 -16.69 -39.26 -5.16
C GLN A 24 -16.33 -37.81 -5.55
N SER A 25 -15.26 -37.26 -4.95
CA SER A 25 -14.80 -35.89 -5.23
C SER A 25 -14.36 -35.67 -6.68
N ASP A 26 -13.70 -36.65 -7.30
CA ASP A 26 -13.22 -36.53 -8.68
C ASP A 26 -14.34 -36.66 -9.72
N ALA A 27 -15.32 -37.55 -9.50
CA ALA A 27 -16.52 -37.62 -10.34
C ALA A 27 -17.35 -36.32 -10.27
N VAL A 28 -17.48 -35.75 -9.06
CA VAL A 28 -18.13 -34.46 -8.82
C VAL A 28 -17.36 -33.31 -9.50
N ARG A 29 -16.03 -33.25 -9.40
CA ARG A 29 -15.18 -32.29 -10.14
C ARG A 29 -15.36 -32.41 -11.66
N GLN A 30 -15.45 -33.64 -12.18
CA GLN A 30 -15.66 -33.88 -13.61
C GLN A 30 -17.06 -33.43 -14.08
N TYR A 31 -18.08 -33.54 -13.23
CA TYR A 31 -19.41 -32.99 -13.49
C TYR A 31 -19.43 -31.46 -13.43
N LEU A 32 -18.79 -30.87 -12.41
CA LEU A 32 -18.65 -29.41 -12.23
C LEU A 32 -17.92 -28.71 -13.41
N SER A 33 -17.11 -29.45 -14.17
CA SER A 33 -16.47 -28.96 -15.40
C SER A 33 -17.41 -28.92 -16.63
N LYS A 34 -18.62 -29.49 -16.56
CA LYS A 34 -19.56 -29.52 -17.68
C LYS A 34 -20.35 -28.21 -17.76
N LYS A 35 -20.63 -27.76 -19.00
CA LYS A 35 -21.41 -26.54 -19.26
C LYS A 35 -22.80 -26.57 -18.61
N THR A 36 -23.36 -27.77 -18.46
CA THR A 36 -24.70 -28.04 -17.94
C THR A 36 -24.76 -28.20 -16.41
N ALA A 37 -23.65 -28.08 -15.68
CA ALA A 37 -23.60 -28.36 -14.24
C ALA A 37 -24.57 -27.51 -13.40
N TRP A 38 -24.99 -26.35 -13.92
CA TRP A 38 -25.90 -25.40 -13.26
C TRP A 38 -27.38 -25.65 -13.59
N ILE A 39 -27.68 -26.49 -14.60
CA ILE A 39 -29.03 -26.77 -15.07
C ILE A 39 -29.67 -27.83 -14.16
N SER A 40 -30.62 -27.39 -13.31
CA SER A 40 -31.44 -28.26 -12.46
C SER A 40 -30.67 -29.40 -11.74
N PRO A 41 -29.65 -29.08 -10.92
CA PRO A 41 -28.84 -30.08 -10.24
C PRO A 41 -29.64 -30.90 -9.21
N ASN A 42 -29.23 -32.15 -9.00
CA ASN A 42 -29.72 -32.98 -7.89
C ASN A 42 -29.24 -32.42 -6.54
N GLU A 43 -29.86 -32.83 -5.43
CA GLU A 43 -29.53 -32.35 -4.07
C GLU A 43 -28.01 -32.48 -3.73
N GLU A 44 -27.41 -33.65 -3.95
CA GLU A 44 -25.95 -33.85 -3.76
C GLU A 44 -25.08 -32.95 -4.67
N GLN A 45 -25.55 -32.66 -5.89
CA GLN A 45 -24.85 -31.80 -6.84
C GLN A 45 -24.98 -30.33 -6.46
N PHE A 46 -26.13 -29.93 -5.92
CA PHE A 46 -26.38 -28.59 -5.39
C PHE A 46 -25.46 -28.31 -4.18
N ASP A 47 -25.37 -29.24 -3.24
CA ASP A 47 -24.46 -29.13 -2.08
C ASP A 47 -22.99 -29.05 -2.52
N ALA A 48 -22.58 -29.85 -3.52
CA ALA A 48 -21.25 -29.77 -4.10
C ALA A 48 -20.96 -28.42 -4.78
N LEU A 49 -21.92 -27.87 -5.52
CA LEU A 49 -21.84 -26.53 -6.13
C LEU A 49 -21.74 -25.43 -5.07
N VAL A 50 -22.54 -25.51 -4.00
CA VAL A 50 -22.48 -24.58 -2.86
C VAL A 50 -21.13 -24.65 -2.16
N LYS A 51 -20.56 -25.85 -1.94
CA LYS A 51 -19.22 -26.04 -1.38
C LYS A 51 -18.12 -25.44 -2.28
N LEU A 52 -18.20 -25.65 -3.60
CA LEU A 52 -17.26 -25.06 -4.57
C LEU A 52 -17.36 -23.53 -4.60
N LEU A 53 -18.58 -22.99 -4.64
CA LEU A 53 -18.80 -21.55 -4.71
C LEU A 53 -18.37 -20.86 -3.41
N LYS A 54 -18.60 -21.49 -2.26
CA LYS A 54 -18.07 -21.03 -0.97
C LYS A 54 -16.55 -21.01 -0.96
N GLN A 55 -15.88 -22.07 -1.44
CA GLN A 55 -14.42 -22.09 -1.56
C GLN A 55 -13.92 -20.93 -2.47
N ARG A 56 -14.55 -20.70 -3.62
CA ARG A 56 -14.18 -19.58 -4.51
C ARG A 56 -14.45 -18.20 -3.91
N LEU A 57 -15.48 -18.05 -3.08
CA LEU A 57 -15.74 -16.82 -2.33
C LEU A 57 -14.70 -16.59 -1.24
N ASP A 58 -14.28 -17.64 -0.52
CA ASP A 58 -13.25 -17.55 0.51
C ASP A 58 -11.86 -17.26 -0.12
N GLU A 59 -11.52 -17.91 -1.24
CA GLU A 59 -10.33 -17.60 -2.08
C GLU A 59 -10.37 -16.18 -2.66
N GLY A 60 -11.54 -15.69 -3.04
CA GLY A 60 -11.79 -14.34 -3.54
C GLY A 60 -11.98 -13.27 -2.45
N HIS A 61 -11.76 -13.61 -1.18
CA HIS A 61 -11.92 -12.71 -0.03
C HIS A 61 -13.32 -12.07 0.13
N GLY A 62 -14.37 -12.78 -0.29
CA GLY A 62 -15.77 -12.37 -0.17
C GLY A 62 -16.44 -11.99 -1.50
N GLU A 63 -15.71 -11.97 -2.61
CA GLU A 63 -16.27 -11.75 -3.94
C GLU A 63 -15.64 -12.68 -5.00
N THR A 64 -16.44 -13.12 -5.97
CA THR A 64 -15.95 -13.92 -7.10
C THR A 64 -16.73 -13.60 -8.37
N ILE A 65 -16.07 -13.71 -9.53
CA ILE A 65 -16.73 -13.62 -10.84
C ILE A 65 -16.95 -15.06 -11.32
N LEU A 66 -18.22 -15.41 -11.55
CA LEU A 66 -18.62 -16.70 -12.11
C LEU A 66 -19.03 -16.53 -13.57
N GLU A 67 -18.40 -17.28 -14.47
CA GLU A 67 -18.84 -17.41 -15.87
C GLU A 67 -19.68 -18.69 -16.01
N ILE A 68 -20.87 -18.56 -16.61
CA ILE A 68 -21.80 -19.67 -16.89
C ILE A 68 -21.93 -19.85 -18.40
N GLY A 69 -21.76 -21.09 -18.85
CA GLY A 69 -21.74 -21.47 -20.26
C GLY A 69 -20.36 -21.80 -20.83
N THR A 70 -19.28 -21.63 -20.07
CA THR A 70 -17.89 -22.01 -20.43
C THR A 70 -17.45 -23.35 -19.84
N GLY A 71 -18.22 -24.41 -20.13
CA GLY A 71 -17.77 -25.78 -19.88
C GLY A 71 -17.10 -26.39 -21.11
N VAL A 72 -15.85 -26.82 -20.98
CA VAL A 72 -15.15 -27.58 -22.02
C VAL A 72 -15.57 -29.05 -21.91
N ALA A 73 -16.70 -29.38 -22.54
CA ALA A 73 -17.02 -30.76 -22.91
C ALA A 73 -16.54 -30.99 -24.36
N ASP A 74 -15.87 -32.11 -24.61
CA ASP A 74 -15.17 -32.37 -25.88
C ASP A 74 -16.06 -32.16 -27.11
N GLY A 75 -15.71 -31.16 -27.93
CA GLY A 75 -16.30 -30.89 -29.24
C GLY A 75 -17.56 -30.02 -29.28
N GLU A 76 -18.09 -29.53 -28.14
CA GLU A 76 -19.30 -28.71 -28.15
C GLU A 76 -19.04 -27.20 -28.31
N CYS A 77 -19.91 -26.50 -29.05
CA CYS A 77 -19.88 -25.03 -29.12
C CYS A 77 -20.16 -24.39 -27.75
N PRO A 78 -19.38 -23.38 -27.30
CA PRO A 78 -19.58 -22.75 -26.01
C PRO A 78 -20.89 -21.94 -25.92
N GLY A 79 -21.42 -21.80 -24.71
CA GLY A 79 -22.71 -21.15 -24.40
C GLY A 79 -23.91 -22.11 -24.25
N LEU A 80 -24.94 -21.62 -23.56
CA LEU A 80 -26.21 -22.30 -23.26
C LEU A 80 -27.36 -21.67 -24.07
N LEU A 81 -28.46 -22.41 -24.27
CA LEU A 81 -29.71 -21.86 -24.80
C LEU A 81 -30.38 -20.93 -23.77
N ALA A 82 -31.35 -20.11 -24.20
CA ALA A 82 -32.06 -19.18 -23.32
C ALA A 82 -32.74 -19.91 -22.13
N ASP A 83 -33.49 -20.97 -22.41
CA ASP A 83 -34.20 -21.78 -21.42
C ASP A 83 -33.23 -22.47 -20.42
N GLU A 84 -32.08 -22.94 -20.93
CA GLU A 84 -31.01 -23.54 -20.12
C GLU A 84 -30.33 -22.50 -19.21
N MET A 85 -30.19 -21.26 -19.70
CA MET A 85 -29.67 -20.13 -18.92
C MET A 85 -30.67 -19.70 -17.84
N GLU A 86 -31.97 -19.63 -18.14
CA GLU A 86 -33.00 -19.31 -17.14
C GLU A 86 -33.03 -20.36 -16.01
N ALA A 87 -32.97 -21.65 -16.34
CA ALA A 87 -32.83 -22.73 -15.36
C ALA A 87 -31.56 -22.57 -14.50
N SER A 88 -30.42 -22.22 -15.12
CA SER A 88 -29.17 -21.97 -14.41
C SER A 88 -29.26 -20.76 -13.45
N VAL A 89 -29.93 -19.68 -13.87
CA VAL A 89 -30.18 -18.49 -13.04
C VAL A 89 -31.14 -18.80 -11.87
N ALA A 90 -32.12 -19.69 -12.07
CA ALA A 90 -32.96 -20.18 -10.99
C ALA A 90 -32.13 -20.93 -9.92
N THR A 91 -31.25 -21.85 -10.35
CA THR A 91 -30.29 -22.53 -9.46
C THR A 91 -29.44 -21.53 -8.66
N MET A 92 -28.91 -20.48 -9.30
CA MET A 92 -28.13 -19.44 -8.63
C MET A 92 -28.93 -18.69 -7.56
N LYS A 93 -30.17 -18.30 -7.85
CA LYS A 93 -31.06 -17.63 -6.89
C LYS A 93 -31.36 -18.50 -5.67
N SER A 94 -31.46 -19.83 -5.84
CA SER A 94 -31.57 -20.75 -4.70
C SER A 94 -30.28 -20.80 -3.87
N MET A 95 -29.10 -20.77 -4.49
CA MET A 95 -27.81 -20.70 -3.77
C MET A 95 -27.61 -19.36 -3.04
N GLN A 96 -28.17 -18.28 -3.58
CA GLN A 96 -28.10 -16.94 -3.00
C GLN A 96 -28.54 -16.91 -1.53
N ALA A 97 -29.67 -17.55 -1.23
CA ALA A 97 -30.22 -17.64 0.12
C ALA A 97 -29.42 -18.56 1.06
N VAL A 98 -28.68 -19.54 0.53
CA VAL A 98 -27.86 -20.48 1.30
C VAL A 98 -26.50 -19.88 1.67
N LEU A 99 -25.93 -19.04 0.79
CA LEU A 99 -24.60 -18.46 0.92
C LEU A 99 -24.59 -17.04 1.51
N ASP A 100 -25.75 -16.47 1.84
CA ASP A 100 -25.92 -15.08 2.31
C ASP A 100 -25.09 -14.09 1.47
N SER A 101 -25.38 -14.08 0.17
CA SER A 101 -24.63 -13.37 -0.85
C SER A 101 -25.59 -12.67 -1.83
N GLU A 102 -25.09 -11.70 -2.57
CA GLU A 102 -25.80 -11.02 -3.65
C GLU A 102 -25.19 -11.40 -4.99
N ILE A 103 -26.04 -11.54 -6.02
CA ILE A 103 -25.66 -12.00 -7.36
C ILE A 103 -26.04 -10.93 -8.38
N GLN A 104 -25.03 -10.27 -8.94
CA GLN A 104 -25.18 -9.21 -9.93
C GLN A 104 -24.72 -9.68 -11.31
N LEU A 105 -25.59 -9.59 -12.32
CA LEU A 105 -25.21 -9.79 -13.72
C LEU A 105 -24.24 -8.69 -14.18
N LEU A 106 -23.06 -9.07 -14.66
CA LEU A 106 -22.05 -8.15 -15.21
C LEU A 106 -22.18 -7.99 -16.72
N ARG A 107 -22.35 -9.11 -17.45
CA ARG A 107 -22.54 -9.13 -18.91
C ARG A 107 -23.21 -10.40 -19.41
N GLU A 108 -23.79 -10.28 -20.60
CA GLU A 108 -24.32 -11.38 -21.41
C GLU A 108 -23.58 -11.37 -22.76
N LYS A 109 -22.88 -12.46 -23.07
CA LYS A 109 -22.20 -12.67 -24.35
C LYS A 109 -23.06 -13.57 -25.23
N LEU A 110 -23.40 -13.10 -26.43
CA LEU A 110 -24.02 -13.92 -27.47
C LEU A 110 -22.94 -14.68 -28.25
N VAL A 111 -23.12 -15.99 -28.40
CA VAL A 111 -22.21 -16.91 -29.09
C VAL A 111 -22.99 -17.74 -30.11
N SER A 112 -22.31 -18.17 -31.18
CA SER A 112 -22.88 -18.99 -32.27
C SER A 112 -24.18 -18.43 -32.86
N ASN A 113 -24.05 -17.45 -33.77
CA ASN A 113 -25.14 -16.86 -34.54
C ASN A 113 -26.33 -16.35 -33.69
N ASN A 114 -26.04 -15.75 -32.53
CA ASN A 114 -27.02 -15.23 -31.56
C ASN A 114 -28.00 -16.28 -30.99
N THR A 115 -27.63 -17.56 -30.96
CA THR A 115 -28.49 -18.63 -30.41
C THR A 115 -28.09 -19.09 -29.02
N ARG A 116 -26.88 -18.77 -28.55
CA ARG A 116 -26.36 -19.19 -27.24
C ARG A 116 -25.85 -18.01 -26.42
N TYR A 117 -25.97 -18.14 -25.11
CA TYR A 117 -25.61 -17.14 -24.11
C TYR A 117 -24.48 -17.67 -23.22
N ILE A 118 -23.53 -16.79 -22.90
CA ILE A 118 -22.55 -16.96 -21.81
C ILE A 118 -22.70 -15.76 -20.91
N ASN A 119 -23.13 -15.98 -19.66
CA ASN A 119 -23.39 -14.91 -18.72
C ASN A 119 -22.32 -14.90 -17.62
N GLU A 120 -21.86 -13.70 -17.25
CA GLU A 120 -20.92 -13.50 -16.16
C GLU A 120 -21.58 -12.75 -15.02
N TYR A 121 -21.47 -13.31 -13.81
CA TYR A 121 -22.06 -12.81 -12.60
C TYR A 121 -20.98 -12.45 -11.58
N LEU A 122 -21.10 -11.28 -10.97
CA LEU A 122 -20.39 -10.95 -9.73
C LEU A 122 -21.21 -11.50 -8.57
N ILE A 123 -20.58 -12.33 -7.76
CA ILE A 123 -21.16 -12.86 -6.53
C ILE A 123 -20.39 -12.22 -5.39
N ARG A 124 -21.10 -11.52 -4.49
CA ARG A 124 -20.51 -10.79 -3.36
C ARG A 124 -21.23 -11.19 -2.08
N ARG A 125 -20.48 -11.67 -1.09
CA ARG A 125 -21.02 -12.06 0.20
C ARG A 125 -21.57 -10.83 0.96
N HIS A 126 -22.67 -10.99 1.69
CA HIS A 126 -23.07 -9.98 2.66
C HIS A 126 -22.03 -9.89 3.79
N ILE A 127 -21.71 -8.66 4.17
CA ILE A 127 -20.76 -8.35 5.24
C ILE A 127 -21.52 -7.46 6.25
N ASP A 128 -21.31 -7.73 7.53
CA ASP A 128 -21.87 -6.93 8.62
C ASP A 128 -21.48 -5.45 8.48
N GLN A 129 -22.32 -4.53 8.94
CA GLN A 129 -22.06 -3.07 8.93
C GLN A 129 -20.82 -2.63 9.75
N GLU A 130 -20.15 -3.56 10.43
CA GLU A 130 -18.89 -3.35 11.15
C GLU A 130 -17.63 -3.81 10.37
N ASP A 131 -17.75 -4.40 9.19
CA ASP A 131 -16.64 -4.87 8.34
C ASP A 131 -16.88 -4.48 6.87
N PHE A 132 -15.83 -4.46 6.05
CA PHE A 132 -15.89 -4.19 4.61
C PHE A 132 -14.62 -4.73 3.93
N MET A 133 -14.74 -5.15 2.67
CA MET A 133 -13.58 -5.50 1.84
C MET A 133 -12.74 -4.25 1.55
N GLU A 134 -11.43 -4.30 1.81
CA GLU A 134 -10.52 -3.19 1.54
C GLU A 134 -9.55 -3.54 0.40
N VAL A 135 -9.53 -2.74 -0.67
CA VAL A 135 -8.54 -2.85 -1.75
C VAL A 135 -7.68 -1.59 -1.75
N ARG A 136 -6.35 -1.73 -1.71
CA ARG A 136 -5.42 -0.59 -1.71
C ARG A 136 -4.85 -0.32 -3.09
N VAL A 137 -5.03 0.91 -3.58
CA VAL A 137 -4.55 1.36 -4.88
C VAL A 137 -3.59 2.55 -4.68
N ALA A 138 -2.30 2.34 -4.98
CA ALA A 138 -1.32 3.41 -4.96
C ALA A 138 -1.39 4.25 -6.24
N VAL A 139 -1.58 5.56 -6.09
CA VAL A 139 -1.70 6.49 -7.23
C VAL A 139 -0.33 7.11 -7.52
N THR A 140 0.22 6.78 -8.67
CA THR A 140 1.58 7.16 -9.08
C THR A 140 1.58 7.86 -10.43
N GLY A 141 2.63 8.64 -10.71
CA GLY A 141 2.80 9.32 -12.01
C GLY A 141 3.55 10.64 -11.86
N ASN A 142 3.99 11.24 -12.97
CA ASN A 142 4.73 12.49 -12.96
C ASN A 142 3.95 13.68 -12.35
N VAL A 143 4.64 14.79 -12.09
CA VAL A 143 4.00 16.10 -11.85
C VAL A 143 3.05 16.42 -13.02
N ASP A 144 1.93 17.07 -12.71
CA ASP A 144 0.88 17.50 -13.66
C ASP A 144 0.16 16.41 -14.47
N ALA A 145 0.39 15.12 -14.17
CA ALA A 145 -0.36 13.98 -14.72
C ALA A 145 -1.81 13.83 -14.19
N GLY A 146 -2.29 14.78 -13.38
CA GLY A 146 -3.69 14.84 -12.92
C GLY A 146 -4.05 13.97 -11.71
N LYS A 147 -3.08 13.44 -10.94
CA LYS A 147 -3.30 12.51 -9.81
C LYS A 147 -4.38 12.94 -8.81
N SER A 148 -4.09 13.94 -8.00
CA SER A 148 -5.02 14.43 -6.97
C SER A 148 -6.28 15.05 -7.58
N THR A 149 -6.26 15.44 -8.86
CA THR A 149 -7.47 15.88 -9.57
C THR A 149 -8.41 14.70 -9.82
N LEU A 150 -7.92 13.59 -10.41
CA LEU A 150 -8.73 12.40 -10.65
C LEU A 150 -9.25 11.82 -9.32
N LEU A 151 -8.40 11.80 -8.28
CA LEU A 151 -8.83 11.37 -6.96
C LEU A 151 -9.97 12.23 -6.42
N GLY A 152 -9.86 13.56 -6.48
CA GLY A 152 -10.94 14.45 -6.03
C GLY A 152 -12.25 14.24 -6.81
N VAL A 153 -12.17 13.96 -8.11
CA VAL A 153 -13.35 13.63 -8.94
C VAL A 153 -13.97 12.28 -8.55
N LEU A 154 -13.15 11.25 -8.32
CA LEU A 154 -13.61 9.91 -7.94
C LEU A 154 -14.21 9.89 -6.52
N THR A 155 -13.60 10.58 -5.55
CA THR A 155 -13.98 10.49 -4.13
C THR A 155 -15.08 11.47 -3.73
N HIS A 156 -15.20 12.63 -4.39
CA HIS A 156 -16.25 13.61 -4.12
C HIS A 156 -17.39 13.61 -5.15
N GLY A 157 -17.27 12.85 -6.25
CA GLY A 157 -18.31 12.71 -7.27
C GLY A 157 -18.58 13.97 -8.11
N LEU A 158 -17.73 14.98 -8.05
CA LEU A 158 -17.85 16.23 -8.81
C LEU A 158 -16.75 16.29 -9.87
N LEU A 159 -17.09 16.68 -11.10
CA LEU A 159 -16.11 16.92 -12.17
C LEU A 159 -15.22 18.13 -11.85
N ASP A 160 -14.02 18.15 -12.43
CA ASP A 160 -13.07 19.25 -12.28
C ASP A 160 -13.37 20.38 -13.26
N ASP A 161 -13.17 21.63 -12.84
CA ASP A 161 -13.40 22.83 -13.65
C ASP A 161 -12.25 23.16 -14.63
N GLY A 162 -11.26 22.27 -14.73
CA GLY A 162 -10.00 22.49 -15.44
C GLY A 162 -9.00 23.40 -14.73
N ARG A 163 -9.39 24.08 -13.64
CA ARG A 163 -8.49 24.91 -12.80
C ARG A 163 -8.02 24.13 -11.56
N GLY A 164 -8.70 23.04 -11.22
CA GLY A 164 -8.30 22.10 -10.19
C GLY A 164 -9.09 22.26 -8.89
N ILE A 165 -10.35 22.67 -8.94
CA ILE A 165 -11.24 22.67 -7.76
C ILE A 165 -11.28 21.27 -7.10
N ALA A 166 -11.26 20.19 -7.88
CA ALA A 166 -11.32 18.83 -7.34
C ALA A 166 -10.11 18.49 -6.46
N ARG A 167 -8.90 18.89 -6.86
CA ARG A 167 -7.66 18.63 -6.09
C ARG A 167 -7.49 19.52 -4.86
N GLN A 168 -8.06 20.72 -4.85
CA GLN A 168 -7.96 21.62 -3.68
C GLN A 168 -8.55 20.99 -2.42
N LYS A 169 -9.60 20.16 -2.56
CA LYS A 169 -10.23 19.44 -1.46
C LYS A 169 -9.33 18.36 -0.81
N LEU A 170 -8.30 17.89 -1.51
CA LEU A 170 -7.38 16.86 -1.01
C LEU A 170 -6.12 17.42 -0.34
N PHE A 171 -5.80 18.71 -0.53
CA PHE A 171 -4.58 19.29 0.03
C PHE A 171 -4.67 19.44 1.55
N ARG A 172 -3.64 18.92 2.24
CA ARG A 172 -3.61 18.83 3.72
C ARG A 172 -2.74 19.90 4.36
N HIS A 173 -1.80 20.46 3.60
CA HIS A 173 -0.83 21.42 4.10
C HIS A 173 -0.87 22.74 3.32
N LYS A 174 -0.59 23.85 3.99
CA LYS A 174 -0.59 25.20 3.39
C LYS A 174 0.28 25.29 2.13
N HIS A 175 1.49 24.72 2.19
CA HIS A 175 2.41 24.71 1.04
C HIS A 175 1.92 23.83 -0.13
N GLU A 176 1.03 22.85 0.09
CA GLU A 176 0.41 22.09 -1.00
C GLU A 176 -0.63 22.95 -1.74
N ILE A 177 -1.38 23.77 -1.01
CA ILE A 177 -2.31 24.77 -1.55
C ILE A 177 -1.54 25.85 -2.32
N GLU A 178 -0.50 26.43 -1.71
CA GLU A 178 0.33 27.49 -2.32
C GLU A 178 1.08 27.03 -3.58
N THR A 179 1.62 25.81 -3.58
CA THR A 179 2.41 25.28 -4.72
C THR A 179 1.59 24.46 -5.72
N GLY A 180 0.33 24.15 -5.39
CA GLY A 180 -0.53 23.26 -6.18
C GLY A 180 -0.03 21.81 -6.30
N ARG A 181 0.85 21.37 -5.40
CA ARG A 181 1.61 20.09 -5.49
C ARG A 181 1.57 19.29 -4.20
N THR A 182 1.08 18.06 -4.28
CA THR A 182 1.10 17.06 -3.18
C THR A 182 2.53 16.75 -2.74
N SER A 183 2.74 16.75 -1.42
CA SER A 183 4.03 16.56 -0.76
C SER A 183 4.05 15.39 0.22
N SER A 184 2.89 15.13 0.84
CA SER A 184 2.63 14.08 1.81
C SER A 184 2.05 12.83 1.13
N VAL A 185 1.93 11.72 1.88
CA VAL A 185 1.14 10.56 1.45
C VAL A 185 -0.32 10.84 1.82
N GLY A 186 -1.16 10.98 0.79
CA GLY A 186 -2.60 11.07 0.94
C GLY A 186 -3.21 9.68 1.11
N ASN A 187 -4.34 9.61 1.80
CA ASN A 187 -5.22 8.44 1.84
C ASN A 187 -6.64 8.97 1.65
N ASP A 188 -7.38 8.43 0.68
CA ASP A 188 -8.77 8.78 0.41
C ASP A 188 -9.55 7.52 0.00
N ILE A 189 -10.87 7.52 0.15
CA ILE A 189 -11.69 6.31 0.00
C ILE A 189 -12.82 6.47 -1.02
N LEU A 190 -13.10 5.38 -1.74
CA LEU A 190 -14.26 5.22 -2.60
C LEU A 190 -15.00 3.93 -2.22
N GLY A 191 -16.21 4.09 -1.67
CA GLY A 191 -17.07 2.98 -1.29
C GLY A 191 -18.02 2.55 -2.42
N PHE A 192 -18.17 1.24 -2.53
CA PHE A 192 -19.15 0.57 -3.37
C PHE A 192 -20.11 -0.24 -2.48
N ASP A 193 -21.40 -0.07 -2.75
CA ASP A 193 -22.47 -0.89 -2.22
C ASP A 193 -22.37 -2.34 -2.76
N ILE A 194 -23.17 -3.26 -2.21
CA ILE A 194 -23.19 -4.66 -2.61
C ILE A 194 -23.49 -4.83 -4.12
N HIS A 195 -24.42 -4.03 -4.67
CA HIS A 195 -24.73 -3.96 -6.10
C HIS A 195 -23.72 -3.13 -6.94
N GLY A 196 -22.53 -2.82 -6.42
CA GLY A 196 -21.47 -2.10 -7.14
C GLY A 196 -21.73 -0.61 -7.41
N THR A 197 -22.74 -0.01 -6.78
CA THR A 197 -23.05 1.43 -6.89
C THR A 197 -22.20 2.24 -5.92
N ILE A 198 -21.74 3.43 -6.32
CA ILE A 198 -20.90 4.30 -5.50
C ILE A 198 -21.72 4.98 -4.39
N VAL A 199 -21.28 4.82 -3.13
CA VAL A 199 -21.94 5.44 -1.96
C VAL A 199 -21.43 6.84 -1.62
N ASN A 200 -20.29 7.27 -2.17
CA ASN A 200 -19.65 8.59 -1.95
C ASN A 200 -20.46 9.82 -2.40
N ARG A 201 -21.74 9.68 -2.77
CA ARG A 201 -22.54 10.81 -3.27
C ARG A 201 -22.86 11.76 -2.11
N PRO A 202 -22.62 13.09 -2.23
CA PRO A 202 -23.14 14.04 -1.25
C PRO A 202 -24.68 13.96 -1.29
N ASP A 203 -25.31 13.95 -0.11
CA ASP A 203 -26.78 13.95 -0.01
C ASP A 203 -27.38 15.15 -0.75
N SER A 204 -28.64 15.02 -1.18
CA SER A 204 -29.37 16.04 -1.97
C SER A 204 -29.46 17.44 -1.32
N HIS A 205 -29.07 17.58 -0.04
CA HIS A 205 -28.94 18.85 0.69
C HIS A 205 -27.53 19.50 0.57
N GLY A 206 -26.64 18.95 -0.25
CA GLY A 206 -25.62 19.69 -1.00
C GLY A 206 -24.42 20.26 -0.25
N ASN A 207 -24.27 20.08 1.07
CA ASN A 207 -23.31 20.87 1.85
C ASN A 207 -22.32 20.14 2.76
N GLN A 208 -22.31 18.80 2.83
CA GLN A 208 -21.25 18.05 3.48
C GLN A 208 -20.78 16.88 2.61
N ALA A 209 -19.45 16.75 2.48
CA ALA A 209 -18.86 15.50 2.05
C ALA A 209 -19.08 14.48 3.17
N LEU A 210 -19.62 13.30 2.83
CA LEU A 210 -19.88 12.22 3.79
C LEU A 210 -18.64 11.94 4.64
N ASP A 211 -18.81 11.71 5.95
CA ASP A 211 -17.68 11.25 6.75
C ASP A 211 -17.28 9.85 6.31
N TRP A 212 -16.01 9.53 6.53
CA TRP A 212 -15.48 8.21 6.18
C TRP A 212 -16.21 7.09 6.91
N THR A 213 -16.73 7.35 8.10
CA THR A 213 -17.55 6.39 8.87
C THR A 213 -18.82 6.01 8.10
N ASP A 214 -19.56 6.99 7.57
CA ASP A 214 -20.80 6.75 6.81
C ASP A 214 -20.55 6.00 5.51
N ILE A 215 -19.44 6.31 4.83
CA ILE A 215 -19.00 5.62 3.60
C ILE A 215 -18.67 4.16 3.93
N CYS A 216 -17.94 3.89 5.01
CA CYS A 216 -17.57 2.53 5.38
C CYS A 216 -18.77 1.68 5.84
N GLN A 217 -19.73 2.26 6.55
CA GLN A 217 -20.95 1.55 6.98
C GLN A 217 -21.90 1.20 5.83
N LYS A 218 -21.94 2.03 4.78
CA LYS A 218 -22.80 1.82 3.59
C LYS A 218 -22.12 0.98 2.49
N ALA A 219 -20.81 0.75 2.57
CA ALA A 219 -20.06 0.09 1.50
C ALA A 219 -19.69 -1.34 1.86
N ALA A 220 -20.16 -2.30 1.05
CA ALA A 220 -19.65 -3.68 1.09
C ALA A 220 -18.16 -3.74 0.72
N LYS A 221 -17.68 -2.80 -0.11
CA LYS A 221 -16.30 -2.73 -0.59
C LYS A 221 -15.78 -1.31 -0.62
N VAL A 222 -14.58 -1.08 -0.09
CA VAL A 222 -13.91 0.23 -0.04
C VAL A 222 -12.57 0.15 -0.77
N VAL A 223 -12.43 0.91 -1.84
CA VAL A 223 -11.14 1.17 -2.49
C VAL A 223 -10.46 2.32 -1.75
N THR A 224 -9.33 2.02 -1.11
CA THR A 224 -8.44 3.05 -0.54
C THR A 224 -7.42 3.48 -1.57
N PHE A 225 -7.46 4.74 -1.95
CA PHE A 225 -6.41 5.38 -2.72
C PHE A 225 -5.30 5.91 -1.83
N ILE A 226 -4.06 5.60 -2.16
CA ILE A 226 -2.87 6.16 -1.53
C ILE A 226 -2.30 7.21 -2.51
N ASP A 227 -2.51 8.50 -2.28
CA ASP A 227 -2.01 9.57 -3.16
C ASP A 227 -0.51 9.76 -2.92
N LEU A 228 0.30 9.46 -3.94
CA LEU A 228 1.75 9.55 -3.86
C LEU A 228 2.28 10.75 -4.64
N ALA A 229 3.21 11.47 -4.03
CA ALA A 229 3.78 12.67 -4.59
C ALA A 229 4.45 12.43 -5.96
N GLY A 230 4.16 13.30 -6.93
CA GLY A 230 4.65 13.16 -8.31
C GLY A 230 6.03 13.76 -8.59
N HIS A 231 6.59 14.54 -7.66
CA HIS A 231 7.82 15.30 -7.86
C HIS A 231 9.01 14.55 -7.25
N GLU A 232 10.14 14.48 -7.96
CA GLU A 232 11.38 13.84 -7.49
C GLU A 232 11.83 14.22 -6.06
N LYS A 233 11.63 15.47 -5.63
CA LYS A 233 11.91 15.94 -4.26
C LYS A 233 11.19 15.14 -3.17
N TYR A 234 10.05 14.56 -3.52
CA TYR A 234 9.18 13.77 -2.66
C TYR A 234 9.22 12.27 -2.98
N LEU A 235 10.14 11.77 -3.84
CA LEU A 235 10.32 10.34 -4.08
C LEU A 235 10.54 9.53 -2.78
N LYS A 236 11.01 10.17 -1.70
CA LYS A 236 11.09 9.56 -0.36
C LYS A 236 9.74 9.23 0.29
N THR A 237 8.68 10.00 0.02
CA THR A 237 7.33 9.69 0.50
C THR A 237 6.66 8.70 -0.46
N THR A 238 6.88 8.80 -1.77
CA THR A 238 6.41 7.82 -2.76
C THR A 238 6.93 6.41 -2.51
N VAL A 239 8.24 6.23 -2.27
CA VAL A 239 8.80 4.89 -1.96
C VAL A 239 8.21 4.34 -0.67
N PHE A 240 8.10 5.16 0.39
CA PHE A 240 7.48 4.74 1.65
C PHE A 240 6.00 4.36 1.47
N GLY A 241 5.26 5.10 0.63
CA GLY A 241 3.89 4.78 0.26
C GLY A 241 3.74 3.44 -0.46
N MET A 242 4.68 3.12 -1.35
CA MET A 242 4.70 1.85 -2.08
C MET A 242 5.19 0.66 -1.23
N THR A 243 6.11 0.86 -0.28
CA THR A 243 6.68 -0.24 0.52
C THR A 243 5.99 -0.47 1.85
N GLY A 244 5.58 0.58 2.56
CA GLY A 244 4.94 0.49 3.89
C GLY A 244 3.47 0.10 3.81
N HIS A 245 2.67 0.93 3.15
CA HIS A 245 1.21 0.75 3.03
C HIS A 245 0.79 -0.43 2.12
N ALA A 246 1.74 -1.22 1.62
CA ALA A 246 1.55 -2.46 0.86
C ALA A 246 0.32 -2.45 -0.09
N PRO A 247 0.34 -1.62 -1.16
CA PRO A 247 -0.77 -1.52 -2.10
C PRO A 247 -0.96 -2.82 -2.89
N ASP A 248 -2.21 -3.26 -3.04
CA ASP A 248 -2.58 -4.39 -3.89
C ASP A 248 -2.32 -4.08 -5.37
N TYR A 249 -2.59 -2.83 -5.79
CA TYR A 249 -2.42 -2.36 -7.17
C TYR A 249 -1.79 -0.97 -7.27
N ALA A 250 -1.17 -0.68 -8.42
CA ALA A 250 -0.62 0.63 -8.76
C ALA A 250 -1.37 1.25 -9.95
N MET A 251 -2.03 2.37 -9.71
CA MET A 251 -2.61 3.24 -10.73
C MET A 251 -1.52 4.16 -11.26
N LEU A 252 -1.03 3.93 -12.48
CA LEU A 252 -0.02 4.76 -13.12
C LEU A 252 -0.66 5.82 -14.01
N MET A 253 -0.52 7.09 -13.62
CA MET A 253 -1.14 8.21 -14.30
C MET A 253 -0.17 8.93 -15.24
N VAL A 254 -0.66 9.16 -16.46
CA VAL A 254 0.06 9.78 -17.59
C VAL A 254 -0.84 10.89 -18.15
N GLY A 255 -0.31 12.09 -18.38
CA GLY A 255 -1.07 13.12 -19.10
C GLY A 255 -0.98 12.88 -20.60
N ALA A 256 -2.10 12.89 -21.32
CA ALA A 256 -2.16 12.71 -22.77
C ALA A 256 -1.25 13.70 -23.54
N ASN A 257 -1.15 14.93 -23.03
CA ASN A 257 -0.35 16.01 -23.59
C ASN A 257 1.16 15.93 -23.26
N ALA A 258 1.53 15.27 -22.15
CA ALA A 258 2.90 15.25 -21.63
C ALA A 258 3.62 13.91 -21.86
N GLY A 259 2.87 12.81 -22.01
CA GLY A 259 3.40 11.48 -22.23
C GLY A 259 4.21 10.92 -21.06
N VAL A 260 5.05 9.91 -21.35
CA VAL A 260 5.79 9.13 -20.35
C VAL A 260 7.13 9.82 -20.00
N ILE A 261 7.04 10.91 -19.25
CA ILE A 261 8.17 11.75 -18.85
C ILE A 261 8.52 11.65 -17.36
N GLY A 262 9.77 12.02 -17.03
CA GLY A 262 10.25 12.21 -15.66
C GLY A 262 9.99 11.02 -14.75
N MET A 263 9.24 11.27 -13.67
CA MET A 263 9.01 10.31 -12.59
C MET A 263 8.13 9.12 -12.99
N THR A 264 7.39 9.17 -14.10
CA THR A 264 6.52 8.06 -14.53
C THR A 264 7.31 6.76 -14.75
N LYS A 265 8.55 6.84 -15.27
CA LYS A 265 9.41 5.67 -15.47
C LYS A 265 9.94 5.11 -14.14
N GLU A 266 10.33 5.97 -13.20
CA GLU A 266 10.77 5.58 -11.85
C GLU A 266 9.64 4.87 -11.09
N HIS A 267 8.43 5.42 -11.14
CA HIS A 267 7.26 4.84 -10.47
C HIS A 267 6.82 3.51 -11.09
N LEU A 268 6.82 3.39 -12.42
CA LEU A 268 6.59 2.12 -13.10
C LEU A 268 7.64 1.08 -12.71
N GLY A 269 8.93 1.46 -12.71
CA GLY A 269 10.02 0.60 -12.26
C GLY A 269 9.83 0.12 -10.82
N LEU A 270 9.41 1.01 -9.92
CA LEU A 270 9.15 0.70 -8.51
C LEU A 270 7.93 -0.21 -8.29
N ALA A 271 6.84 -0.05 -9.07
CA ALA A 271 5.71 -0.97 -8.98
C ALA A 271 6.08 -2.38 -9.44
N LEU A 272 6.79 -2.49 -10.58
CA LEU A 272 7.32 -3.75 -11.10
C LEU A 272 8.32 -4.41 -10.14
N ALA A 273 9.17 -3.60 -9.49
CA ALA A 273 10.14 -4.03 -8.48
C ALA A 273 9.50 -4.78 -7.31
N LEU A 274 8.35 -4.28 -6.86
CA LEU A 274 7.64 -4.77 -5.69
C LEU A 274 6.65 -5.89 -6.02
N GLY A 275 6.46 -6.22 -7.31
CA GLY A 275 5.45 -7.20 -7.74
C GLY A 275 4.01 -6.66 -7.69
N VAL A 276 3.84 -5.33 -7.70
CA VAL A 276 2.53 -4.68 -7.70
C VAL A 276 2.00 -4.60 -9.15
N PRO A 277 0.78 -5.06 -9.46
CA PRO A 277 0.25 -5.01 -10.82
C PRO A 277 -0.14 -3.57 -11.16
N VAL A 278 0.11 -3.20 -12.41
CA VAL A 278 -0.04 -1.81 -12.86
C VAL A 278 -1.15 -1.73 -13.89
N PHE A 279 -2.06 -0.79 -13.69
CA PHE A 279 -2.97 -0.31 -14.74
C PHE A 279 -2.69 1.17 -14.99
N VAL A 280 -2.85 1.60 -16.24
CA VAL A 280 -2.49 2.95 -16.67
C VAL A 280 -3.73 3.78 -16.92
N ILE A 281 -3.68 5.04 -16.49
CA ILE A 281 -4.70 6.04 -16.80
C ILE A 281 -4.05 7.18 -17.57
N VAL A 282 -4.53 7.40 -18.79
CA VAL A 282 -4.19 8.53 -19.65
C VAL A 282 -5.23 9.61 -19.41
N THR A 283 -4.86 10.69 -18.74
CA THR A 283 -5.73 11.82 -18.39
C THR A 283 -5.62 12.98 -19.39
N LYS A 284 -6.53 13.96 -19.30
CA LYS A 284 -6.52 15.20 -20.11
C LYS A 284 -6.69 14.96 -21.61
N ILE A 285 -7.47 13.94 -21.97
CA ILE A 285 -7.80 13.63 -23.37
C ILE A 285 -8.60 14.77 -24.03
N ASP A 286 -9.35 15.53 -23.25
CA ASP A 286 -10.05 16.77 -23.61
C ASP A 286 -9.12 17.90 -24.09
N MET A 287 -7.89 17.96 -23.59
CA MET A 287 -6.93 19.02 -23.87
C MET A 287 -5.89 18.63 -24.94
N ALA A 288 -5.64 17.33 -25.13
CA ALA A 288 -4.59 16.85 -26.02
C ALA A 288 -5.10 16.71 -27.47
N PRO A 289 -4.43 17.30 -28.48
CA PRO A 289 -4.82 17.07 -29.87
C PRO A 289 -4.60 15.60 -30.25
N PRO A 290 -5.42 15.04 -31.16
CA PRO A 290 -5.53 13.60 -31.38
C PRO A 290 -4.23 12.95 -31.89
N ASN A 291 -3.40 13.69 -32.61
CA ASN A 291 -2.06 13.24 -33.03
C ASN A 291 -1.14 12.99 -31.82
N VAL A 292 -1.06 13.93 -30.88
CA VAL A 292 -0.23 13.83 -29.68
C VAL A 292 -0.72 12.73 -28.74
N LEU A 293 -2.05 12.56 -28.61
CA LEU A 293 -2.64 11.43 -27.88
C LEU A 293 -2.23 10.08 -28.50
N GLN A 294 -2.31 9.94 -29.83
CA GLN A 294 -1.89 8.71 -30.52
C GLN A 294 -0.39 8.43 -30.38
N GLU A 295 0.46 9.46 -30.42
CA GLU A 295 1.90 9.32 -30.18
C GLU A 295 2.21 8.87 -28.74
N THR A 296 1.57 9.50 -27.75
CA THR A 296 1.66 9.11 -26.34
C THR A 296 1.22 7.65 -26.14
N MET A 297 0.12 7.23 -26.76
CA MET A 297 -0.35 5.84 -26.70
C MET A 297 0.63 4.85 -27.35
N LYS A 298 1.18 5.17 -28.54
CA LYS A 298 2.22 4.35 -29.20
C LYS A 298 3.49 4.23 -28.33
N LEU A 299 3.93 5.32 -27.70
CA LEU A 299 5.08 5.32 -26.79
C LEU A 299 4.80 4.48 -25.53
N LEU A 300 3.64 4.64 -24.92
CA LEU A 300 3.22 3.89 -23.74
C LEU A 300 3.19 2.38 -24.02
N GLN A 301 2.56 1.96 -25.12
CA GLN A 301 2.53 0.55 -25.53
C GLN A 301 3.93 -0.01 -25.78
N ARG A 302 4.84 0.78 -26.40
CA ARG A 302 6.24 0.39 -26.61
C ARG A 302 7.00 0.18 -25.30
N ILE A 303 6.78 1.05 -24.30
CA ILE A 303 7.41 0.93 -22.99
C ILE A 303 6.88 -0.29 -22.23
N LEU A 304 5.57 -0.53 -22.23
CA LEU A 304 4.95 -1.67 -21.56
C LEU A 304 5.39 -3.03 -22.16
N ARG A 305 5.52 -3.12 -23.48
CA ARG A 305 6.03 -4.31 -24.18
C ARG A 305 7.55 -4.49 -24.11
N SER A 306 8.30 -3.52 -23.58
CA SER A 306 9.77 -3.60 -23.52
C SER A 306 10.27 -4.75 -22.64
N SER A 307 11.49 -5.24 -22.90
CA SER A 307 12.08 -6.39 -22.20
C SER A 307 12.23 -6.21 -20.68
N GLY A 308 12.29 -4.98 -20.19
CA GLY A 308 12.30 -4.67 -18.75
C GLY A 308 10.92 -4.71 -18.07
N VAL A 309 9.84 -4.57 -18.84
CA VAL A 309 8.47 -4.45 -18.30
C VAL A 309 7.61 -5.69 -18.60
N ARG A 310 7.68 -6.20 -19.84
CA ARG A 310 7.02 -7.45 -20.31
C ARG A 310 5.52 -7.52 -19.99
N LYS A 311 4.82 -6.39 -20.05
CA LYS A 311 3.36 -6.32 -19.90
C LYS A 311 2.67 -6.30 -21.26
N ILE A 312 1.47 -6.84 -21.31
CA ILE A 312 0.56 -6.82 -22.47
C ILE A 312 -0.40 -5.64 -22.29
N PRO A 313 -0.24 -4.52 -23.04
CA PRO A 313 -1.14 -3.39 -22.95
C PRO A 313 -2.49 -3.72 -23.59
N LEU A 314 -3.58 -3.54 -22.86
CA LEU A 314 -4.96 -3.67 -23.36
C LEU A 314 -5.68 -2.32 -23.17
N LEU A 315 -6.12 -1.71 -24.27
CA LEU A 315 -6.89 -0.48 -24.24
C LEU A 315 -8.35 -0.82 -23.90
N ILE A 316 -8.92 -0.11 -22.93
CA ILE A 316 -10.31 -0.27 -22.51
C ILE A 316 -11.18 0.74 -23.27
N GLN A 317 -12.20 0.25 -23.96
CA GLN A 317 -13.20 1.06 -24.65
C GLN A 317 -14.63 0.73 -24.19
N ASN A 318 -14.89 -0.55 -23.89
CA ASN A 318 -16.22 -1.06 -23.58
C ASN A 318 -16.29 -1.71 -22.19
N ASN A 319 -17.51 -1.97 -21.70
CA ASN A 319 -17.72 -2.71 -20.44
C ASN A 319 -17.15 -4.14 -20.52
N ASP A 320 -17.20 -4.78 -21.69
CA ASP A 320 -16.65 -6.12 -21.90
C ASP A 320 -15.13 -6.18 -21.73
N ASP A 321 -14.42 -5.13 -22.16
CA ASP A 321 -12.98 -5.00 -21.95
C ASP A 321 -12.69 -4.91 -20.44
N VAL A 322 -13.47 -4.13 -19.70
CA VAL A 322 -13.35 -3.96 -18.23
C VAL A 322 -13.46 -5.30 -17.51
N ILE A 323 -14.51 -6.08 -17.81
CA ILE A 323 -14.77 -7.36 -17.15
C ILE A 323 -13.70 -8.38 -17.54
N THR A 324 -13.38 -8.50 -18.83
CA THR A 324 -12.31 -9.38 -19.32
C THR A 324 -10.96 -9.03 -18.72
N CYS A 325 -10.69 -7.75 -18.49
CA CYS A 325 -9.49 -7.30 -17.78
C CYS A 325 -9.52 -7.72 -16.32
N ALA A 326 -10.60 -7.42 -15.58
CA ALA A 326 -10.68 -7.70 -14.15
C ALA A 326 -10.38 -9.18 -13.84
N THR A 327 -11.05 -10.10 -14.54
CA THR A 327 -10.84 -11.56 -14.38
C THR A 327 -9.40 -11.99 -14.68
N ASN A 328 -8.74 -11.37 -15.67
CA ASN A 328 -7.39 -11.74 -16.10
C ASN A 328 -6.25 -10.90 -15.47
N PHE A 329 -6.57 -9.84 -14.72
CA PHE A 329 -5.55 -8.88 -14.23
C PHE A 329 -4.63 -9.50 -13.17
N THR A 330 -5.14 -10.47 -12.41
CA THR A 330 -4.41 -11.29 -11.44
C THR A 330 -3.24 -12.07 -12.07
N SER A 331 -3.26 -12.32 -13.38
CA SER A 331 -2.16 -12.98 -14.11
C SER A 331 -0.85 -12.17 -14.19
N GLU A 332 -0.83 -10.97 -13.61
CA GLU A 332 0.24 -9.95 -13.60
C GLU A 332 0.75 -9.47 -14.96
N ARG A 333 0.52 -10.18 -16.08
CA ARG A 333 1.05 -9.81 -17.40
C ARG A 333 0.22 -8.75 -18.09
N LEU A 334 -1.09 -8.72 -17.85
CA LEU A 334 -2.02 -7.78 -18.47
C LEU A 334 -1.87 -6.39 -17.82
N CYS A 335 -1.88 -5.33 -18.65
CA CYS A 335 -1.84 -3.95 -18.20
C CYS A 335 -2.98 -3.16 -18.88
N PRO A 336 -4.12 -2.97 -18.20
CA PRO A 336 -5.22 -2.15 -18.70
C PRO A 336 -4.76 -0.70 -18.92
N ILE A 337 -5.31 -0.06 -19.95
CA ILE A 337 -5.09 1.36 -20.24
C ILE A 337 -6.46 2.03 -20.39
N PHE A 338 -6.77 2.97 -19.51
CA PHE A 338 -7.96 3.81 -19.55
C PHE A 338 -7.60 5.19 -20.13
N GLN A 339 -8.45 5.72 -21.00
CA GLN A 339 -8.37 7.10 -21.50
C GLN A 339 -9.49 7.90 -20.83
N VAL A 340 -9.19 8.88 -19.99
CA VAL A 340 -10.23 9.58 -19.20
C VAL A 340 -10.09 11.11 -19.23
N SER A 341 -11.21 11.80 -19.09
CA SER A 341 -11.23 13.23 -18.76
C SER A 341 -11.85 13.47 -17.39
N ASN A 342 -11.18 14.30 -16.59
CA ASN A 342 -11.70 14.78 -15.31
C ASN A 342 -12.70 15.94 -15.48
N VAL A 343 -12.74 16.57 -16.66
CA VAL A 343 -13.54 17.78 -16.95
C VAL A 343 -14.82 17.39 -17.67
N THR A 344 -14.74 16.58 -18.73
CA THR A 344 -15.94 16.10 -19.47
C THR A 344 -16.58 14.87 -18.83
N GLY A 345 -15.85 14.17 -17.96
CA GLY A 345 -16.28 12.91 -17.35
C GLY A 345 -16.11 11.66 -18.22
N GLU A 346 -15.57 11.83 -19.44
CA GLU A 346 -15.39 10.76 -20.42
C GLU A 346 -14.65 9.54 -19.84
N ASN A 347 -15.24 8.34 -20.04
CA ASN A 347 -14.78 7.03 -19.58
C ASN A 347 -14.52 6.86 -18.07
N LEU A 348 -14.87 7.83 -17.22
CA LEU A 348 -14.76 7.68 -15.77
C LEU A 348 -15.61 6.50 -15.25
N ASP A 349 -16.72 6.17 -15.91
CA ASP A 349 -17.60 5.07 -15.50
C ASP A 349 -17.00 3.69 -15.80
N LEU A 350 -16.22 3.55 -16.87
CA LEU A 350 -15.44 2.34 -17.14
C LEU A 350 -14.37 2.13 -16.05
N LEU A 351 -13.70 3.21 -15.64
CA LEU A 351 -12.74 3.18 -14.54
C LEU A 351 -13.40 2.82 -13.20
N LYS A 352 -14.55 3.42 -12.87
CA LYS A 352 -15.31 3.11 -11.64
C LYS A 352 -15.73 1.63 -11.60
N LYS A 353 -16.25 1.10 -12.72
CA LYS A 353 -16.59 -0.34 -12.85
C LYS A 353 -15.37 -1.24 -12.67
N PHE A 354 -14.24 -0.89 -13.29
CA PHE A 354 -12.99 -1.63 -13.11
C PHE A 354 -12.54 -1.66 -11.65
N LEU A 355 -12.57 -0.50 -10.96
CA LEU A 355 -12.23 -0.40 -9.55
C LEU A 355 -13.17 -1.23 -8.64
N ASN A 356 -14.47 -1.34 -8.97
CA ASN A 356 -15.40 -2.23 -8.26
C ASN A 356 -15.06 -3.73 -8.45
N LEU A 357 -14.39 -4.12 -9.53
CA LEU A 357 -14.04 -5.52 -9.85
C LEU A 357 -12.59 -5.91 -9.46
N LEU A 358 -11.78 -4.98 -8.92
CA LEU A 358 -10.43 -5.29 -8.42
C LEU A 358 -10.49 -6.11 -7.13
N THR A 359 -9.93 -7.32 -7.08
CA THR A 359 -9.91 -8.16 -5.88
C THR A 359 -8.78 -7.81 -4.92
N THR A 360 -8.89 -8.15 -3.63
CA THR A 360 -7.77 -8.01 -2.68
C THR A 360 -6.66 -9.01 -3.02
N ARG A 361 -5.38 -8.62 -2.94
CA ARG A 361 -4.24 -9.51 -3.25
C ARG A 361 -3.52 -10.06 -2.03
N MET A 362 -3.64 -9.40 -0.88
CA MET A 362 -2.97 -9.82 0.34
C MET A 362 -3.77 -10.92 1.04
N GLU A 363 -3.22 -12.14 1.01
CA GLU A 363 -3.77 -13.30 1.73
C GLU A 363 -3.96 -12.97 3.22
N ALA A 364 -5.13 -13.31 3.77
CA ALA A 364 -5.46 -12.99 5.15
C ALA A 364 -4.76 -13.87 6.19
N CYS A 365 -4.17 -15.01 5.78
CA CYS A 365 -3.42 -15.98 6.61
C CYS A 365 -3.99 -16.11 8.03
N ILE A 366 -5.27 -16.46 8.15
CA ILE A 366 -6.06 -16.31 9.38
C ILE A 366 -5.54 -17.22 10.51
N ASP A 367 -5.10 -18.43 10.16
CA ASP A 367 -4.60 -19.44 11.11
C ASP A 367 -3.16 -19.18 11.58
N GLU A 368 -2.45 -18.25 10.95
CA GLU A 368 -1.09 -17.89 11.36
C GLU A 368 -1.08 -16.91 12.55
N PRO A 369 -0.03 -16.91 13.38
CA PRO A 369 0.06 -15.99 14.51
C PRO A 369 0.12 -14.54 14.03
N ALA A 370 -0.56 -13.66 14.76
CA ALA A 370 -0.74 -12.27 14.34
C ALA A 370 0.58 -11.50 14.16
N GLU A 371 0.71 -10.82 13.03
CA GLU A 371 1.81 -9.88 12.74
C GLU A 371 1.24 -8.60 12.13
N PHE A 372 1.56 -7.45 12.74
CA PHE A 372 1.15 -6.13 12.25
C PHE A 372 2.34 -5.19 12.13
N GLN A 373 2.44 -4.50 11.00
CA GLN A 373 3.53 -3.60 10.66
C GLN A 373 3.11 -2.13 10.82
N ILE A 374 3.91 -1.33 11.53
CA ILE A 374 3.57 0.07 11.87
C ILE A 374 4.12 1.04 10.81
N ASP A 375 3.19 1.63 10.06
CA ASP A 375 3.42 2.67 9.06
C ASP A 375 3.39 4.08 9.67
N ASP A 376 2.41 4.37 10.53
CA ASP A 376 2.11 5.71 11.02
C ASP A 376 1.85 5.80 12.52
N LEU A 377 2.11 6.99 13.07
CA LEU A 377 2.08 7.26 14.51
C LEU A 377 1.30 8.55 14.80
N TYR A 378 0.12 8.40 15.40
CA TYR A 378 -0.75 9.51 15.79
C TYR A 378 -0.73 9.71 17.31
N ALA A 379 -0.95 10.96 17.73
CA ALA A 379 -1.22 11.31 19.13
C ALA A 379 -2.60 11.95 19.15
N VAL A 380 -3.58 11.23 19.68
CA VAL A 380 -4.99 11.65 19.67
C VAL A 380 -5.37 12.11 21.08
N PRO A 381 -5.87 13.34 21.25
CA PRO A 381 -6.32 13.84 22.56
C PRO A 381 -7.33 12.87 23.22
N GLY A 382 -7.19 12.64 24.53
CA GLY A 382 -8.04 11.71 25.32
C GLY A 382 -7.78 10.21 25.09
N VAL A 383 -7.46 9.80 23.85
CA VAL A 383 -7.18 8.39 23.52
C VAL A 383 -5.74 8.00 23.86
N GLY A 384 -4.78 8.88 23.53
CA GLY A 384 -3.35 8.67 23.74
C GLY A 384 -2.58 8.39 22.44
N THR A 385 -1.61 7.47 22.52
CA THR A 385 -0.78 7.08 21.37
C THR A 385 -1.50 6.04 20.53
N VAL A 386 -1.68 6.32 19.24
CA VAL A 386 -2.32 5.44 18.26
C VAL A 386 -1.31 5.09 17.18
N VAL A 387 -1.15 3.81 16.90
CA VAL A 387 -0.32 3.30 15.79
C VAL A 387 -1.22 2.89 14.63
N SER A 388 -0.77 3.06 13.40
CA SER A 388 -1.51 2.64 12.20
C SER A 388 -0.59 1.91 11.24
N GLY A 389 -1.18 1.01 10.46
CA GLY A 389 -0.49 0.25 9.43
C GLY A 389 -1.31 -0.95 8.99
N THR A 390 -0.62 -2.03 8.62
CA THR A 390 -1.24 -3.18 7.94
C THR A 390 -1.03 -4.46 8.75
N THR A 391 -2.12 -5.20 8.98
CA THR A 391 -2.05 -6.56 9.54
C THR A 391 -1.62 -7.49 8.43
N LEU A 392 -0.47 -8.13 8.57
CA LEU A 392 0.13 -8.97 7.54
C LEU A 392 -0.35 -10.42 7.64
N LYS A 393 -0.62 -10.90 8.86
CA LYS A 393 -1.07 -12.27 9.15
C LYS A 393 -1.92 -12.33 10.42
N GLY A 394 -2.74 -13.37 10.55
CA GLY A 394 -3.52 -13.68 11.74
C GLY A 394 -4.67 -12.72 12.04
N ILE A 395 -5.27 -12.88 13.22
CA ILE A 395 -6.31 -11.97 13.75
C ILE A 395 -5.79 -11.27 15.00
N ILE A 396 -6.08 -9.96 15.11
CA ILE A 396 -5.86 -9.14 16.30
C ILE A 396 -7.21 -8.69 16.84
N LYS A 397 -7.52 -9.00 18.10
CA LYS A 397 -8.80 -8.67 18.76
C LYS A 397 -8.63 -7.58 19.83
N LEU A 398 -9.74 -6.91 20.16
CA LEU A 398 -9.74 -5.87 21.17
C LEU A 398 -9.41 -6.46 22.56
N GLY A 399 -8.42 -5.87 23.23
CA GLY A 399 -7.95 -6.31 24.55
C GLY A 399 -6.72 -7.22 24.52
N ASP A 400 -6.30 -7.70 23.33
CA ASP A 400 -5.14 -8.57 23.15
C ASP A 400 -3.82 -7.94 23.64
N ASN A 401 -2.92 -8.83 24.06
CA ASN A 401 -1.56 -8.49 24.47
C ASN A 401 -0.57 -8.91 23.37
N LEU A 402 0.02 -7.94 22.67
CA LEU A 402 1.02 -8.15 21.63
C LEU A 402 2.40 -7.69 22.08
N GLN A 403 3.45 -8.17 21.42
CA GLN A 403 4.83 -7.72 21.63
C GLN A 403 5.19 -6.63 20.63
N LEU A 404 5.36 -5.40 21.14
CA LEU A 404 5.81 -4.25 20.37
C LEU A 404 7.33 -4.19 20.33
N GLY A 405 7.90 -4.04 19.14
CA GLY A 405 9.34 -3.79 18.97
C GLY A 405 9.79 -3.85 17.51
N PRO A 406 11.08 -4.00 17.24
CA PRO A 406 12.17 -3.86 18.21
C PRO A 406 12.34 -2.40 18.63
N ASP A 407 12.70 -2.15 19.89
CA ASP A 407 13.19 -0.84 20.32
C ASP A 407 14.62 -0.57 19.77
N PRO A 408 15.25 0.58 20.05
CA PRO A 408 16.62 0.85 19.59
C PRO A 408 17.70 -0.12 20.12
N LEU A 409 17.39 -0.92 21.15
CA LEU A 409 18.26 -1.95 21.73
C LEU A 409 17.94 -3.36 21.21
N GLY A 410 16.94 -3.52 20.33
CA GLY A 410 16.49 -4.82 19.83
C GLY A 410 15.51 -5.55 20.74
N GLN A 411 15.02 -4.91 21.80
CA GLN A 411 14.09 -5.51 22.76
C GLN A 411 12.64 -5.30 22.33
N PHE A 412 11.77 -6.20 22.81
CA PHE A 412 10.33 -6.13 22.58
C PHE A 412 9.59 -6.04 23.92
N ARG A 413 8.50 -5.29 23.95
CA ARG A 413 7.72 -5.00 25.15
C ARG A 413 6.27 -5.44 24.94
N THR A 414 5.68 -6.14 25.91
CA THR A 414 4.26 -6.48 25.86
C THR A 414 3.38 -5.24 26.03
N VAL A 415 2.40 -5.09 25.14
CA VAL A 415 1.48 -3.96 25.07
C VAL A 415 0.05 -4.46 24.89
N GLN A 416 -0.91 -3.79 25.53
CA GLN A 416 -2.33 -4.12 25.39
C GLN A 416 -3.01 -3.18 24.40
N ILE A 417 -3.82 -3.74 23.51
CA ILE A 417 -4.68 -2.98 22.59
C ILE A 417 -5.92 -2.47 23.33
N ARG A 418 -6.10 -1.15 23.34
CA ARG A 418 -7.23 -0.46 23.98
C ARG A 418 -8.46 -0.37 23.08
N SER A 419 -8.25 -0.13 21.79
CA SER A 419 -9.31 -0.07 20.77
C SER A 419 -8.71 -0.23 19.38
N ILE A 420 -9.55 -0.69 18.44
CA ILE A 420 -9.22 -0.94 17.03
C ILE A 420 -10.15 -0.07 16.18
N HIS A 421 -9.60 0.61 15.17
CA HIS A 421 -10.38 1.34 14.19
C HIS A 421 -9.87 1.03 12.77
N ARG A 422 -10.79 0.86 11.82
CA ARG A 422 -10.50 0.76 10.38
C ARG A 422 -11.12 1.97 9.68
N LYS A 423 -10.30 2.79 9.03
CA LYS A 423 -10.71 4.04 8.34
C LYS A 423 -11.63 4.97 9.17
N ARG A 424 -11.35 5.09 10.49
CA ARG A 424 -12.14 5.79 11.54
C ARG A 424 -13.35 5.04 12.09
N MET A 425 -13.85 4.00 11.43
CA MET A 425 -14.90 3.13 11.97
C MET A 425 -14.33 2.24 13.10
N PRO A 426 -14.95 2.16 14.28
CA PRO A 426 -14.52 1.25 15.34
C PRO A 426 -14.86 -0.20 14.98
N VAL A 427 -13.95 -1.14 15.27
CA VAL A 427 -14.15 -2.58 14.99
C VAL A 427 -13.71 -3.46 16.17
N LYS A 428 -14.26 -4.67 16.27
CA LYS A 428 -13.96 -5.62 17.36
C LYS A 428 -12.66 -6.42 17.14
N GLU A 429 -12.33 -6.69 15.87
CA GLU A 429 -11.13 -7.41 15.45
C GLU A 429 -10.60 -6.87 14.12
N CYS A 430 -9.37 -7.24 13.78
CA CYS A 430 -8.73 -6.95 12.50
C CYS A 430 -8.00 -8.21 11.99
N LYS A 431 -8.30 -8.58 10.75
CA LYS A 431 -7.78 -9.79 10.08
C LYS A 431 -6.55 -9.42 9.24
N GLY A 432 -5.72 -10.41 8.88
CA GLY A 432 -4.64 -10.23 7.90
C GLY A 432 -5.17 -9.64 6.58
N GLY A 433 -4.31 -8.89 5.88
CA GLY A 433 -4.68 -8.15 4.68
C GLY A 433 -5.32 -6.78 4.93
N GLN A 434 -5.84 -6.50 6.14
CA GLN A 434 -6.57 -5.24 6.43
C GLN A 434 -5.65 -4.14 6.98
N THR A 435 -5.95 -2.86 6.68
CA THR A 435 -5.34 -1.72 7.39
C THR A 435 -6.15 -1.35 8.63
N SER A 436 -5.44 -1.04 9.72
CA SER A 436 -6.07 -0.66 10.99
C SER A 436 -5.24 0.33 11.79
N SER A 437 -5.89 0.91 12.80
CA SER A 437 -5.31 1.80 13.79
C SER A 437 -5.60 1.27 15.19
N PHE A 438 -4.53 1.06 15.98
CA PHE A 438 -4.58 0.54 17.34
C PHE A 438 -4.22 1.62 18.35
N ALA A 439 -5.10 1.86 19.33
CA ALA A 439 -4.76 2.66 20.50
C ALA A 439 -3.97 1.81 21.50
N LEU A 440 -2.74 2.20 21.83
CA LEU A 440 -1.86 1.43 22.72
C LEU A 440 -1.91 1.94 24.16
N ARG A 441 -2.05 1.02 25.13
CA ARG A 441 -2.14 1.36 26.55
C ARG A 441 -0.77 1.66 27.17
N LYS A 442 -0.63 2.79 27.87
CA LYS A 442 0.55 3.20 28.67
C LYS A 442 1.88 3.37 27.87
N ILE A 443 1.81 3.82 26.62
CA ILE A 443 3.01 4.11 25.79
C ILE A 443 3.02 5.56 25.33
N ARG A 444 4.19 6.21 25.37
CA ARG A 444 4.39 7.57 24.84
C ARG A 444 4.82 7.48 23.37
N LYS A 445 4.31 8.39 22.53
CA LYS A 445 4.70 8.50 21.11
C LYS A 445 6.23 8.62 20.89
N SER A 446 6.97 9.18 21.86
CA SER A 446 8.44 9.30 21.82
C SER A 446 9.19 7.96 21.87
N GLU A 447 8.57 6.90 22.40
CA GLU A 447 9.13 5.54 22.46
C GLU A 447 8.96 4.79 21.13
N LEU A 448 8.13 5.30 20.22
CA LEU A 448 7.74 4.63 18.98
C LEU A 448 8.47 5.20 17.75
N ARG A 449 8.76 4.32 16.78
CA ARG A 449 9.19 4.70 15.42
C ARG A 449 8.40 3.92 14.35
N LYS A 450 8.30 4.51 13.16
CA LYS A 450 7.83 3.79 11.96
C LYS A 450 8.79 2.63 11.65
N GLY A 451 8.26 1.50 11.17
CA GLY A 451 9.05 0.28 10.93
C GLY A 451 9.12 -0.68 12.12
N MET A 452 8.63 -0.30 13.30
CA MET A 452 8.30 -1.24 14.37
C MET A 452 7.15 -2.17 13.95
N VAL A 453 7.02 -3.30 14.64
CA VAL A 453 5.98 -4.30 14.48
C VAL A 453 5.28 -4.59 15.82
N LEU A 454 4.05 -5.10 15.73
CA LEU A 454 3.35 -5.78 16.81
C LEU A 454 3.27 -7.27 16.44
N LEU A 455 3.80 -8.13 17.31
CA LEU A 455 3.84 -9.59 17.12
C LEU A 455 2.95 -10.29 18.15
N SER A 456 2.29 -11.37 17.74
CA SER A 456 1.69 -12.33 18.67
C SER A 456 2.78 -12.92 19.59
N PRO A 457 2.52 -13.14 20.90
CA PRO A 457 3.46 -13.80 21.80
C PRO A 457 3.91 -15.20 21.39
N ALA A 458 3.24 -15.83 20.42
CA ALA A 458 3.64 -17.11 19.83
C ALA A 458 4.83 -16.99 18.86
N ILE A 459 5.12 -15.80 18.32
CA ILE A 459 6.24 -15.54 17.41
C ILE A 459 7.47 -15.18 18.24
N PRO A 460 8.66 -15.77 18.00
CA PRO A 460 9.88 -15.36 18.68
C PRO A 460 10.29 -13.93 18.27
N PRO A 461 10.38 -12.97 19.20
CA PRO A 461 10.64 -11.57 18.90
C PRO A 461 12.13 -11.30 18.65
N VAL A 462 12.61 -11.67 17.45
CA VAL A 462 14.02 -11.55 17.07
C VAL A 462 14.25 -10.30 16.23
N ALA A 463 15.19 -9.45 16.67
CA ALA A 463 15.67 -8.31 15.90
C ALA A 463 16.92 -8.67 15.08
N TYR A 464 17.13 -7.99 13.95
CA TYR A 464 18.23 -8.27 13.03
C TYR A 464 19.03 -6.99 12.74
N TRP A 465 20.36 -7.09 12.86
CA TRP A 465 21.29 -6.06 12.33
C TRP A 465 21.81 -6.41 10.95
N GLU A 466 22.01 -7.70 10.68
CA GLU A 466 22.66 -8.21 9.47
C GLU A 466 21.74 -9.19 8.73
N PHE A 467 21.75 -9.09 7.39
CA PHE A 467 20.95 -9.95 6.51
C PHE A 467 21.63 -10.07 5.15
N ASP A 468 21.47 -11.21 4.50
CA ASP A 468 21.83 -11.40 3.09
C ASP A 468 20.60 -11.17 2.23
N ALA A 469 20.80 -10.51 1.09
CA ALA A 469 19.74 -10.29 0.11
C ALA A 469 20.25 -10.45 -1.32
N ASP A 470 19.39 -10.98 -2.18
CA ASP A 470 19.66 -11.11 -3.61
C ASP A 470 19.20 -9.84 -4.32
N LEU A 471 20.16 -9.12 -4.89
CA LEU A 471 19.94 -7.83 -5.55
C LEU A 471 19.97 -7.95 -7.07
N LEU A 472 19.18 -7.09 -7.73
CA LEU A 472 19.29 -6.70 -9.13
C LEU A 472 19.53 -5.17 -9.18
N ILE A 473 20.57 -4.75 -9.89
CA ILE A 473 20.88 -3.31 -10.05
C ILE A 473 20.18 -2.78 -11.30
N LEU A 474 19.34 -1.76 -11.13
CA LEU A 474 18.59 -1.15 -12.23
C LEU A 474 19.39 -0.09 -12.98
N HIS A 475 20.00 0.84 -12.26
CA HIS A 475 20.73 1.96 -12.84
C HIS A 475 21.63 2.62 -11.79
N HIS A 476 22.92 2.36 -11.86
CA HIS A 476 23.94 3.04 -11.07
C HIS A 476 24.98 3.71 -11.99
N PRO A 477 25.28 5.02 -11.82
CA PRO A 477 26.26 5.71 -12.65
C PRO A 477 27.72 5.37 -12.28
N THR A 478 27.95 4.95 -11.03
CA THR A 478 29.27 4.51 -10.52
C THR A 478 29.23 3.03 -10.15
N THR A 479 30.39 2.44 -9.86
CA THR A 479 30.46 1.04 -9.39
C THR A 479 30.10 0.96 -7.90
N ILE A 480 29.27 -0.02 -7.51
CA ILE A 480 28.99 -0.33 -6.09
C ILE A 480 30.05 -1.34 -5.61
N SER A 481 30.63 -1.09 -4.43
CA SER A 481 31.65 -1.93 -3.81
C SER A 481 31.39 -2.10 -2.31
N THR A 482 32.21 -2.93 -1.64
CA THR A 482 32.12 -3.14 -0.18
C THR A 482 32.26 -1.82 0.60
N LYS A 483 31.62 -1.75 1.77
CA LYS A 483 31.47 -0.54 2.61
C LYS A 483 30.61 0.58 2.01
N TYR A 484 30.08 0.45 0.79
CA TYR A 484 29.10 1.40 0.25
C TYR A 484 27.86 1.45 1.15
N GLN A 485 27.33 2.66 1.37
CA GLN A 485 26.20 2.92 2.27
C GLN A 485 25.06 3.59 1.49
N ALA A 486 23.85 3.05 1.58
CA ALA A 486 22.67 3.76 1.10
C ALA A 486 21.41 3.39 1.89
N MET A 487 20.29 4.02 1.54
CA MET A 487 19.01 3.85 2.24
C MET A 487 18.32 2.58 1.74
N VAL A 488 18.13 1.62 2.64
CA VAL A 488 17.26 0.46 2.44
C VAL A 488 15.84 0.85 2.87
N HIS A 489 14.88 0.54 2.01
CA HIS A 489 13.45 0.49 2.33
C HIS A 489 13.00 -0.96 2.29
N CYS A 490 12.34 -1.45 3.34
CA CYS A 490 11.84 -2.82 3.42
C CYS A 490 10.56 -2.82 4.28
N GLY A 491 9.40 -3.02 3.65
CA GLY A 491 8.13 -2.65 4.28
C GLY A 491 8.12 -1.17 4.69
N SER A 492 7.71 -0.89 5.92
CA SER A 492 7.74 0.45 6.54
C SER A 492 9.12 0.85 7.10
N ILE A 493 10.10 -0.06 7.11
CA ILE A 493 11.46 0.22 7.60
C ILE A 493 12.19 1.09 6.57
N ARG A 494 12.81 2.17 7.05
CA ARG A 494 13.61 3.10 6.22
C ARG A 494 14.88 3.49 6.95
N GLN A 495 15.98 2.83 6.63
CA GLN A 495 17.25 3.01 7.33
C GLN A 495 18.46 2.88 6.41
N THR A 496 19.55 3.58 6.73
CA THR A 496 20.83 3.38 6.06
C THR A 496 21.44 2.04 6.45
N ALA A 497 21.85 1.27 5.46
CA ALA A 497 22.62 0.05 5.63
C ALA A 497 23.96 0.16 4.90
N THR A 498 24.99 -0.45 5.48
CA THR A 498 26.31 -0.63 4.89
C THR A 498 26.39 -2.00 4.26
N ILE A 499 26.99 -2.10 3.08
CA ILE A 499 27.34 -3.39 2.47
C ILE A 499 28.61 -3.93 3.14
N ILE A 500 28.54 -5.10 3.80
CA ILE A 500 29.73 -5.75 4.38
C ILE A 500 30.45 -6.58 3.32
N THR A 501 29.74 -7.58 2.77
CA THR A 501 30.27 -8.54 1.79
C THR A 501 29.36 -8.63 0.57
N MET A 502 29.92 -9.03 -0.56
CA MET A 502 29.27 -9.11 -1.86
C MET A 502 29.78 -10.35 -2.58
N SER A 503 28.93 -11.02 -3.35
CA SER A 503 29.37 -12.16 -4.19
C SER A 503 30.23 -11.74 -5.40
N VAL A 504 30.25 -10.45 -5.74
CA VAL A 504 31.04 -9.84 -6.80
C VAL A 504 31.72 -8.60 -6.24
N GLU A 505 33.01 -8.39 -6.52
CA GLU A 505 33.77 -7.24 -5.98
C GLU A 505 33.20 -5.88 -6.37
N HIS A 506 32.70 -5.80 -7.61
CA HIS A 506 32.36 -4.57 -8.31
C HIS A 506 31.04 -4.75 -9.05
N LEU A 507 30.01 -4.07 -8.57
CA LEU A 507 28.65 -4.20 -9.05
C LEU A 507 28.23 -3.04 -9.96
N ARG A 508 27.66 -3.36 -11.12
CA ARG A 508 27.26 -2.44 -12.19
C ARG A 508 25.78 -2.62 -12.57
N THR A 509 25.29 -1.75 -13.45
CA THR A 509 23.92 -1.77 -13.95
C THR A 509 23.61 -3.07 -14.71
N GLY A 510 22.53 -3.75 -14.31
CA GLY A 510 22.09 -5.04 -14.88
C GLY A 510 22.54 -6.26 -14.07
N ASP A 511 23.56 -6.11 -13.21
CA ASP A 511 24.13 -7.23 -12.47
C ASP A 511 23.18 -7.76 -11.39
N ARG A 512 23.33 -9.06 -11.10
CA ARG A 512 22.71 -9.74 -9.96
C ARG A 512 23.79 -10.24 -9.01
N ALA A 513 23.60 -10.03 -7.71
CA ALA A 513 24.52 -10.52 -6.68
C ALA A 513 23.81 -10.78 -5.36
N ASN A 514 24.35 -11.69 -4.57
CA ASN A 514 24.02 -11.81 -3.16
C ASN A 514 24.90 -10.83 -2.36
N VAL A 515 24.27 -10.03 -1.50
CA VAL A 515 24.92 -8.95 -0.76
C VAL A 515 24.52 -8.99 0.71
N ARG A 516 25.51 -8.96 1.60
CA ARG A 516 25.31 -8.82 3.04
C ARG A 516 25.20 -7.36 3.43
N PHE A 517 24.06 -7.01 4.00
CA PHE A 517 23.82 -5.70 4.58
C PHE A 517 23.97 -5.72 6.08
N ARG A 518 24.41 -4.58 6.64
CA ARG A 518 24.31 -4.26 8.06
C ARG A 518 23.65 -2.91 8.27
N PHE A 519 22.61 -2.89 9.07
CA PHE A 519 21.97 -1.67 9.54
C PHE A 519 22.90 -0.82 10.40
N ILE A 520 22.84 0.52 10.26
CA ILE A 520 23.75 1.43 10.95
C ILE A 520 23.21 1.91 12.31
N LYS A 521 21.89 2.09 12.45
CA LYS A 521 21.29 2.86 13.58
C LYS A 521 20.57 2.01 14.62
N SER A 522 19.60 1.20 14.20
CA SER A 522 18.82 0.29 15.06
C SER A 522 18.72 -1.09 14.42
N PRO A 523 18.58 -2.17 15.22
CA PRO A 523 18.16 -3.46 14.69
C PRO A 523 16.68 -3.39 14.33
N GLU A 524 16.26 -4.12 13.31
CA GLU A 524 14.88 -4.10 12.82
C GLU A 524 14.33 -5.53 12.69
N TYR A 525 13.01 -5.71 12.73
CA TYR A 525 12.39 -7.01 12.49
C TYR A 525 12.30 -7.26 10.99
N LEU A 526 12.74 -8.42 10.54
CA LEU A 526 12.83 -8.79 9.12
C LEU A 526 12.34 -10.23 8.93
N ARG A 527 11.86 -10.53 7.72
CA ARG A 527 11.46 -11.86 7.28
C ARG A 527 12.14 -12.21 5.96
N VAL A 528 12.43 -13.50 5.78
CA VAL A 528 12.93 -14.03 4.50
C VAL A 528 11.87 -13.78 3.42
N GLY A 529 12.31 -13.49 2.19
CA GLY A 529 11.44 -13.17 1.06
C GLY A 529 10.95 -11.72 0.99
N MET A 530 11.08 -10.91 2.04
CA MET A 530 10.67 -9.50 2.01
C MET A 530 11.40 -8.75 0.89
N LYS A 531 10.63 -8.00 0.09
CA LYS A 531 11.17 -7.12 -0.94
C LYS A 531 11.87 -5.93 -0.30
N LEU A 532 12.99 -5.54 -0.88
CA LEU A 532 13.76 -4.37 -0.46
C LEU A 532 14.08 -3.47 -1.65
N VAL A 533 14.13 -2.17 -1.39
CA VAL A 533 14.51 -1.15 -2.37
C VAL A 533 15.72 -0.38 -1.81
N PHE A 534 16.82 -0.43 -2.56
CA PHE A 534 18.09 0.19 -2.19
C PHE A 534 18.29 1.50 -2.96
N ARG A 535 18.55 2.59 -2.24
CA ARG A 535 18.38 3.94 -2.79
C ARG A 535 19.39 4.96 -2.29
N GLU A 536 19.95 5.70 -3.24
CA GLU A 536 20.72 6.93 -3.04
C GLU A 536 20.13 7.99 -4.00
N GLY A 537 19.27 8.87 -3.46
CA GLY A 537 18.44 9.76 -4.25
C GLY A 537 17.35 9.00 -5.05
N ARG A 538 17.73 8.42 -6.19
CA ARG A 538 16.91 7.56 -7.06
C ARG A 538 17.15 6.07 -6.76
N THR A 539 16.20 5.23 -7.18
CA THR A 539 16.26 3.77 -6.99
C THR A 539 17.47 3.19 -7.71
N LYS A 540 18.32 2.47 -6.97
CA LYS A 540 19.58 1.93 -7.50
C LYS A 540 19.49 0.44 -7.75
N ALA A 541 19.02 -0.30 -6.74
CA ALA A 541 18.87 -1.74 -6.78
C ALA A 541 17.59 -2.16 -6.05
N ILE A 542 17.10 -3.34 -6.39
CA ILE A 542 15.93 -4.00 -5.80
C ILE A 542 16.36 -5.40 -5.42
N GLY A 543 15.80 -5.96 -4.36
CA GLY A 543 16.06 -7.34 -4.03
C GLY A 543 15.00 -7.98 -3.16
N SER A 544 15.30 -9.20 -2.75
CA SER A 544 14.58 -9.89 -1.68
C SER A 544 15.59 -10.42 -0.65
N ILE A 545 15.22 -10.33 0.63
CA ILE A 545 16.00 -10.91 1.72
C ILE A 545 16.04 -12.43 1.55
N SER A 546 17.23 -13.03 1.55
CA SER A 546 17.41 -14.47 1.40
C SER A 546 17.86 -15.15 2.70
N LYS A 547 18.64 -14.48 3.56
CA LYS A 547 19.03 -15.01 4.89
C LYS A 547 19.07 -13.91 5.95
N LEU A 548 18.88 -14.30 7.20
CA LEU A 548 18.81 -13.42 8.36
C LEU A 548 19.81 -13.87 9.44
N TYR A 549 20.50 -12.91 10.08
CA TYR A 549 21.46 -13.18 11.15
C TYR A 549 20.94 -12.62 12.48
N PRO A 550 20.42 -13.47 13.39
CA PRO A 550 19.71 -13.02 14.59
C PRO A 550 20.63 -12.20 15.50
N HIS A 551 20.16 -11.04 15.95
CA HIS A 551 20.87 -10.29 16.96
C HIS A 551 20.69 -10.96 18.32
N VAL A 552 21.74 -11.63 18.80
CA VAL A 552 21.86 -11.93 20.24
C VAL A 552 22.24 -10.61 20.93
N PRO A 553 21.40 -10.04 21.82
CA PRO A 553 21.79 -8.88 22.59
C PRO A 553 22.91 -9.31 23.54
N THR A 554 24.11 -8.76 23.38
CA THR A 554 25.20 -9.03 24.34
C THR A 554 24.73 -8.55 25.71
N PRO A 555 24.57 -9.41 26.72
CA PRO A 555 24.20 -8.95 28.05
C PRO A 555 25.29 -8.00 28.54
N ALA A 556 24.89 -6.78 28.92
CA ALA A 556 25.82 -5.81 29.46
C ALA A 556 26.58 -6.46 30.64
N PRO A 557 27.93 -6.36 30.69
CA PRO A 557 28.70 -7.01 31.74
C PRO A 557 28.25 -6.47 33.09
N ASN A 558 27.55 -7.33 33.85
CA ASN A 558 27.15 -7.04 35.22
C ASN A 558 28.39 -6.64 36.02
N THR A 559 28.48 -5.37 36.41
CA THR A 559 29.40 -4.87 37.43
C THR A 559 28.96 -5.37 38.81
N ARG A 560 28.96 -6.70 38.97
CA ARG A 560 28.76 -7.36 40.27
C ARG A 560 29.92 -7.00 41.20
N GLY A 561 29.56 -6.65 42.42
CA GLY A 561 30.47 -6.01 43.37
C GLY A 561 31.66 -6.87 43.75
N LYS A 562 32.75 -6.18 44.14
CA LYS A 562 33.93 -6.80 44.77
C LYS A 562 33.54 -7.45 46.10
N THR A 563 33.18 -8.73 46.10
CA THR A 563 33.20 -9.55 47.30
C THR A 563 34.66 -9.78 47.71
N ARG A 564 34.98 -9.37 48.93
CA ARG A 564 36.34 -9.30 49.47
C ARG A 564 36.68 -10.64 50.14
N SER A 565 37.30 -11.57 49.42
CA SER A 565 37.83 -12.80 50.02
C SER A 565 39.16 -12.52 50.73
N GLN A 566 39.26 -12.99 51.97
CA GLN A 566 40.47 -12.91 52.80
C GLN A 566 41.44 -14.05 52.45
N ALA A 567 42.73 -13.80 52.60
CA ALA A 567 43.78 -14.82 52.73
C ALA A 567 44.72 -14.39 53.89
N PRO A 568 45.40 -15.35 54.57
CA PRO A 568 45.77 -15.18 55.98
C PRO A 568 47.13 -14.50 56.25
N ALA A 569 47.37 -14.22 57.53
CA ALA A 569 48.49 -13.43 58.04
C ALA A 569 49.86 -14.15 58.02
N GLY A 570 50.94 -13.36 57.92
CA GLY A 570 52.33 -13.78 58.08
C GLY A 570 53.24 -12.65 58.59
N SER A 571 53.60 -12.72 59.86
CA SER A 571 54.81 -12.16 60.54
C SER A 571 55.46 -10.84 60.06
N VAL A 572 55.19 -9.76 60.82
CA VAL A 572 56.16 -8.89 61.55
C VAL A 572 57.63 -8.85 61.10
N VAL A 573 58.17 -7.66 60.77
CA VAL A 573 59.29 -6.91 61.44
C VAL A 573 59.34 -5.46 60.90
N ASN A 574 59.53 -4.47 61.79
CA ASN A 574 59.83 -3.04 61.52
C ASN A 574 61.26 -2.72 62.05
N PRO A 575 61.80 -1.49 61.90
CA PRO A 575 62.03 -0.65 60.71
C PRO A 575 63.52 -0.24 60.63
N ILE A 576 63.93 0.75 59.81
CA ILE A 576 64.92 1.83 60.12
C ILE A 576 65.23 2.72 58.88
N THR A 577 65.56 3.99 59.17
CA THR A 577 65.95 5.17 58.35
C THR A 577 66.91 4.94 57.16
N THR A 578 67.13 5.82 56.17
CA THR A 578 66.91 7.29 55.95
C THR A 578 66.81 7.52 54.41
N ASP A 579 66.40 8.65 53.81
CA ASP A 579 67.08 9.96 53.84
C ASP A 579 66.22 11.12 53.23
N GLN A 580 66.71 12.35 53.34
CA GLN A 580 66.11 13.64 52.97
C GLN A 580 66.18 13.88 51.44
N SER A 581 65.34 14.69 50.78
CA SER A 581 65.17 16.14 50.99
C SER A 581 64.06 16.72 50.07
N GLN A 582 63.74 18.01 50.22
CA GLN A 582 62.46 18.63 49.80
C GLN A 582 62.65 19.77 48.73
N PRO A 583 61.72 20.72 48.42
CA PRO A 583 61.29 20.95 47.03
C PRO A 583 61.35 22.41 46.52
N SER A 584 60.87 22.66 45.29
CA SER A 584 60.41 23.99 44.83
C SER A 584 59.31 23.82 43.76
N LYS A 585 58.04 24.13 43.97
CA LYS A 585 57.30 25.39 44.26
C LYS A 585 57.03 26.29 43.04
N ARG A 586 55.73 26.37 42.72
CA ARG A 586 55.02 27.48 42.04
C ARG A 586 55.31 28.83 42.71
N THR A 587 55.16 29.90 41.93
CA THR A 587 54.74 31.22 42.43
C THR A 587 53.74 31.85 41.45
N GLU A 588 52.68 32.45 41.98
CA GLU A 588 51.73 33.32 41.27
C GLU A 588 52.18 34.78 41.43
N VAL A 589 51.76 35.68 40.53
CA VAL A 589 51.72 37.13 40.76
C VAL A 589 50.40 37.66 40.17
N THR A 590 49.78 38.60 40.88
CA THR A 590 48.43 39.15 40.67
C THR A 590 48.47 40.53 39.98
N ASP A 591 47.32 41.25 40.04
CA ASP A 591 47.15 42.70 39.80
C ASP A 591 46.98 43.14 38.32
N ASP A 592 46.09 44.06 37.94
CA ASP A 592 44.92 44.63 38.65
C ASP A 592 43.88 45.25 37.67
N THR A 593 42.76 45.72 38.23
CA THR A 593 41.67 46.54 37.65
C THR A 593 41.86 47.33 36.34
N ASN A 594 40.86 47.33 35.44
CA ASN A 594 40.04 48.54 35.20
C ASN A 594 38.73 48.36 34.40
N ARG A 595 37.81 49.34 34.55
CA ARG A 595 36.56 49.50 33.78
C ARG A 595 36.78 50.16 32.42
N SER A 596 35.96 49.83 31.42
CA SER A 596 34.97 50.77 30.81
C SER A 596 34.35 50.21 29.52
N ALA A 597 33.17 50.74 29.15
CA ALA A 597 32.39 50.30 27.99
C ALA A 597 32.54 51.26 26.81
N TYR A 598 32.41 50.76 25.57
CA TYR A 598 32.16 51.61 24.40
C TYR A 598 31.08 51.07 23.45
N LYS A 599 30.34 52.00 22.84
CA LYS A 599 29.16 51.77 21.99
C LYS A 599 29.53 51.66 20.50
N ARG A 600 28.63 51.00 19.75
CA ARG A 600 28.23 51.22 18.34
C ARG A 600 29.12 52.11 17.46
N THR A 601 29.42 51.59 16.26
CA THR A 601 29.03 52.28 15.01
C THR A 601 28.70 51.29 13.90
N LYS A 602 27.69 51.61 13.08
CA LYS A 602 27.53 51.06 11.71
C LYS A 602 28.29 51.99 10.76
N GLN A 603 28.81 51.48 9.65
CA GLN A 603 29.17 52.31 8.49
C GLN A 603 28.52 51.77 7.22
N THR A 604 28.16 52.73 6.37
CA THR A 604 27.42 52.60 5.11
C THR A 604 28.38 52.96 3.98
N THR A 605 28.20 52.39 2.79
CA THR A 605 28.87 52.85 1.57
C THR A 605 27.85 53.23 0.51
N THR A 606 28.10 54.36 -0.16
CA THR A 606 27.23 55.00 -1.15
C THR A 606 28.06 55.61 -2.27
N THR A 607 27.67 55.39 -3.52
CA THR A 607 28.02 56.22 -4.69
C THR A 607 26.92 56.03 -5.75
N THR A 608 26.01 56.99 -5.92
CA THR A 608 26.00 58.17 -6.83
C THR A 608 25.58 57.89 -8.28
N THR A 609 24.74 58.82 -8.79
CA THR A 609 24.04 58.77 -10.08
C THR A 609 24.45 59.95 -10.95
N THR A 610 24.54 59.78 -12.27
CA THR A 610 24.63 60.88 -13.26
C THR A 610 23.88 60.51 -14.55
N ALA A 611 23.01 61.40 -15.03
CA ALA A 611 22.43 61.44 -16.38
C ALA A 611 23.09 62.63 -17.14
N ALA A 612 23.15 62.76 -18.47
CA ALA A 612 22.17 62.72 -19.57
C ALA A 612 22.96 63.00 -20.89
N PRO A 613 22.37 63.20 -22.11
CA PRO A 613 20.99 63.08 -22.62
C PRO A 613 20.87 61.93 -23.67
N GLY A 614 19.83 61.75 -24.51
CA GLY A 614 18.51 62.40 -24.65
C GLY A 614 18.27 63.10 -26.00
N ASP A 615 17.34 62.60 -26.84
CA ASP A 615 16.83 63.23 -28.09
C ASP A 615 15.35 62.86 -28.37
N GLN A 616 14.71 63.52 -29.35
CA GLN A 616 13.26 63.81 -29.41
C GLN A 616 12.36 62.81 -30.21
N ASN A 617 11.11 62.57 -29.77
CA ASN A 617 9.88 63.12 -30.42
C ASN A 617 8.52 62.57 -29.92
N ASN A 618 7.56 63.50 -29.73
CA ASN A 618 6.09 63.46 -29.99
C ASN A 618 5.36 62.12 -30.23
N ASN A 619 4.17 61.82 -29.65
CA ASN A 619 2.95 62.65 -29.67
C ASN A 619 1.82 62.12 -28.73
N ASN A 620 1.03 63.02 -28.13
CA ASN A 620 -0.46 63.06 -28.00
C ASN A 620 -1.29 61.73 -28.03
N ASN A 621 -2.24 61.40 -27.15
CA ASN A 621 -3.33 62.21 -26.55
C ASN A 621 -4.17 61.40 -25.51
N ASN A 622 -4.81 62.12 -24.56
CA ASN A 622 -6.06 61.85 -23.79
C ASN A 622 -6.24 60.52 -23.00
N MET A 623 -6.73 60.50 -21.75
CA MET A 623 -8.07 60.91 -21.23
C MET A 623 -9.22 60.13 -21.91
N ASP A 624 -10.16 59.46 -21.24
CA ASP A 624 -10.64 59.63 -19.86
C ASP A 624 -11.08 58.33 -19.14
N GLN A 625 -11.35 58.53 -17.85
CA GLN A 625 -12.23 57.82 -16.91
C GLN A 625 -13.52 57.26 -17.56
N VAL A 626 -14.13 56.18 -17.03
CA VAL A 626 -15.27 56.20 -16.08
C VAL A 626 -15.56 54.71 -15.72
N THR A 627 -15.48 54.26 -14.46
CA THR A 627 -16.58 54.05 -13.48
C THR A 627 -17.83 53.32 -14.03
N ASN A 628 -18.50 52.40 -13.31
CA ASN A 628 -18.46 51.98 -11.89
C ASN A 628 -18.40 50.45 -11.76
#